data_AF-A0A537IHI4-F1
#
_entry.id   AF-A0A537IHI4-F1
#
_cell.length_a   1.000
_cell.length_b   1.000
_cell.length_c   1.000
_cell.angle_alpha   90.00
_cell.angle_beta   90.00
_cell.angle_gamma   90.00
#
_symmetry.space_group_name_H-M   'P 1'
#
loop_
_entity.id
_entity.type
_entity.pdbx_description
1 polymer ?
#
loop_
_entity_poly.entity_id
_entity_poly.type
_entity_poly.pdbx_seq_one_letter_code
_entity_poly.pdbx_strand_id
1 'polypeptide(L)'
;MTPEVAPARATVLQPRPWFASTKFLLLVFGLLAVYAYGWRVTKIDLPELLKGTKFVRPFVVDLVRPDVVSRDVQIQEVQLGMSVNAAVAPEDVAPPASGPQLSVPTRVTAVGAQLQVTGRGFRPNGSGTLFWVNPIGNPQQVGTFHTDATGAFAVTITVPEVFRGPESGPRGAQQRLLARVTWETGPLRPSKTLLLVGEKIIETVFLALMGTTIAIVAAIPLSFLGAKNLTAKNPLGTTIYFFTRTFFNVTRSIEPLILAIVFTVWVGLGPFAGVLALALHSVAVLGKLYSEQIESIDPGPIEAIAATGASPLQVVRYAVVPQIVPPFIAFTIYRWDTNVRMSTVIGFVGGGGVGFILQQYINLLQYRQAATAVWAITLVVAALDYLSAVVRERVV
;
A
#
# COMPACT_ATOMS: atom_id res chain seq x y z
N MET A 1 3.50 39.57 90.36
CA MET A 1 3.49 38.30 89.62
C MET A 1 2.22 38.24 88.79
N THR A 2 2.30 38.64 87.53
CA THR A 2 1.25 38.51 86.51
C THR A 2 1.75 37.50 85.48
N PRO A 3 0.98 36.46 85.11
CA PRO A 3 1.47 35.44 84.21
C PRO A 3 1.51 35.98 82.77
N GLU A 4 2.61 35.68 82.10
CA GLU A 4 2.90 36.02 80.71
C GLU A 4 2.01 35.18 79.77
N VAL A 5 1.20 35.83 78.95
CA VAL A 5 0.35 35.18 77.94
C VAL A 5 1.16 35.02 76.66
N ALA A 6 1.48 33.78 76.30
CA ALA A 6 2.14 33.45 75.05
C ALA A 6 1.24 33.75 73.82
N PRO A 7 1.76 34.27 72.70
CA PRO A 7 0.95 34.58 71.53
C PRO A 7 0.53 33.31 70.79
N ALA A 8 -0.75 33.24 70.41
CA ALA A 8 -1.34 32.16 69.63
C ALA A 8 -0.67 32.06 68.24
N ARG A 9 -0.12 30.89 67.91
CA ARG A 9 0.38 30.58 66.56
C ARG A 9 -0.79 30.55 65.59
N ALA A 10 -0.80 31.46 64.61
CA ALA A 10 -1.73 31.41 63.50
C ALA A 10 -1.45 30.18 62.62
N THR A 11 -2.40 29.24 62.59
CA THR A 11 -2.35 28.06 61.74
C THR A 11 -2.53 28.48 60.28
N VAL A 12 -1.45 28.48 59.50
CA VAL A 12 -1.51 28.72 58.05
C VAL A 12 -2.27 27.56 57.41
N LEU A 13 -3.54 27.77 57.04
CA LEU A 13 -4.32 26.81 56.26
C LEU A 13 -3.66 26.64 54.89
N GLN A 14 -3.03 25.49 54.65
CA GLN A 14 -2.53 25.18 53.31
C GLN A 14 -3.71 25.07 52.33
N PRO A 15 -3.67 25.73 51.17
CA PRO A 15 -4.76 25.66 50.20
C PRO A 15 -4.94 24.22 49.72
N ARG A 16 -6.20 23.76 49.69
CA ARG A 16 -6.53 22.42 49.18
C ARG A 16 -5.97 22.26 47.76
N PRO A 17 -5.35 21.13 47.44
CA PRO A 17 -4.83 20.90 46.10
C PRO A 17 -5.96 21.04 45.07
N TRP A 18 -5.66 21.72 43.96
CA TRP A 18 -6.64 22.05 42.92
C TRP A 18 -7.36 20.81 42.32
N PHE A 19 -6.70 19.65 42.33
CA PHE A 19 -7.24 18.35 41.91
C PHE A 19 -8.18 17.70 42.94
N ALA A 20 -8.23 18.17 44.18
CA ALA A 20 -9.19 17.71 45.19
C ALA A 20 -10.52 18.49 45.14
N SER A 21 -10.71 19.37 44.15
CA SER A 21 -11.98 20.07 43.96
C SER A 21 -13.05 19.13 43.38
N THR A 22 -14.27 19.22 43.89
CA THR A 22 -15.42 18.42 43.40
C THR A 22 -15.65 18.60 41.90
N LYS A 23 -15.37 19.79 41.36
CA LYS A 23 -15.48 20.09 39.92
C LYS A 23 -14.47 19.29 39.09
N PHE A 24 -13.24 19.15 39.57
CA PHE A 24 -12.21 18.33 38.90
C PHE A 24 -12.60 16.85 38.91
N LEU A 25 -13.07 16.33 40.05
CA LEU A 25 -13.52 14.93 40.15
C LEU A 25 -14.71 14.63 39.23
N LEU A 26 -15.67 15.55 39.11
CA LEU A 26 -16.79 15.42 38.17
C LEU A 26 -16.34 15.45 36.71
N LEU A 27 -15.36 16.29 36.37
CA LEU A 27 -14.79 16.34 35.02
C LEU A 27 -14.06 15.03 34.68
N VAL A 28 -13.24 14.52 35.60
CA VAL A 28 -12.56 13.23 35.43
C VAL A 28 -13.55 12.09 35.30
N PHE A 29 -14.60 12.04 36.14
CA PHE A 29 -15.65 11.04 36.04
C PHE A 29 -16.40 11.13 34.70
N GLY A 30 -16.71 12.34 34.23
CA GLY A 30 -17.32 12.57 32.92
C GLY A 30 -16.43 12.08 31.77
N LEU A 31 -15.13 12.39 31.80
CA LEU A 31 -14.16 11.89 30.82
C LEU A 31 -14.05 10.35 30.86
N LEU A 32 -14.02 9.75 32.05
CA LEU A 32 -13.99 8.30 32.21
C LEU A 32 -15.28 7.65 31.69
N ALA A 33 -16.44 8.28 31.90
CA ALA A 33 -17.71 7.80 31.36
C ALA A 33 -17.74 7.87 29.83
N VAL A 34 -17.25 8.97 29.23
CA VAL A 34 -17.09 9.08 27.77
C VAL A 34 -16.10 8.03 27.25
N TYR A 35 -14.99 7.79 27.95
CA TYR A 35 -14.01 6.78 27.57
C TYR A 35 -14.57 5.36 27.66
N ALA A 36 -15.30 5.05 28.74
CA ALA A 36 -15.96 3.76 28.92
C ALA A 36 -17.08 3.53 27.89
N TYR A 37 -17.85 4.59 27.58
CA TYR A 37 -18.82 4.55 26.48
C TYR A 37 -18.11 4.32 25.14
N GLY A 38 -17.01 5.02 24.90
CA GLY A 38 -16.14 4.80 23.74
C GLY A 38 -15.68 3.35 23.63
N TRP A 39 -15.21 2.75 24.72
CA TRP A 39 -14.80 1.34 24.79
C TRP A 39 -15.93 0.38 24.40
N ARG A 40 -17.15 0.67 24.87
CA ARG A 40 -18.35 -0.12 24.54
C ARG A 40 -18.75 0.05 23.07
N VAL A 41 -18.77 1.28 22.56
CA VAL A 41 -19.15 1.57 21.16
C VAL A 41 -18.15 0.97 20.18
N THR A 42 -16.85 1.02 20.52
CA THR A 42 -15.76 0.44 19.73
C THR A 42 -15.58 -1.06 19.92
N LYS A 43 -16.32 -1.68 20.86
CA LYS A 43 -16.31 -3.13 21.13
C LYS A 43 -14.90 -3.70 21.33
N ILE A 44 -14.05 -3.02 22.09
CA ILE A 44 -12.67 -3.48 22.30
C ILE A 44 -12.66 -4.75 23.16
N ASP A 45 -12.22 -5.87 22.55
CA ASP A 45 -12.07 -7.20 23.17
C ASP A 45 -10.60 -7.62 23.17
N LEU A 46 -9.95 -7.51 24.34
CA LEU A 46 -8.54 -7.90 24.53
C LEU A 46 -8.32 -9.43 24.48
N PRO A 47 -9.20 -10.28 25.03
CA PRO A 47 -9.10 -11.73 24.86
C PRO A 47 -9.12 -12.21 23.40
N GLU A 48 -9.93 -11.61 22.54
CA GLU A 48 -10.03 -11.99 21.13
C GLU A 48 -8.71 -11.71 20.37
N LEU A 49 -8.03 -10.60 20.69
CA LEU A 49 -6.70 -10.25 20.17
C LEU A 49 -5.67 -11.38 20.37
N LEU A 50 -5.69 -12.03 21.54
CA LEU A 50 -4.75 -13.11 21.87
C LEU A 50 -5.09 -14.43 21.17
N LYS A 51 -6.38 -14.72 20.96
CA LYS A 51 -6.84 -15.96 20.30
C LYS A 51 -6.56 -15.96 18.79
N GLY A 52 -6.66 -14.81 18.12
CA GLY A 52 -6.43 -14.68 16.68
C GLY A 52 -4.99 -14.92 16.23
N THR A 53 -4.01 -14.88 17.15
CA THR A 53 -2.57 -14.96 16.86
C THR A 53 -2.16 -16.20 16.04
N LYS A 54 -2.82 -17.35 16.26
CA LYS A 54 -2.50 -18.60 15.54
C LYS A 54 -2.84 -18.53 14.05
N PHE A 55 -3.92 -17.82 13.69
CA PHE A 55 -4.36 -17.68 12.31
C PHE A 55 -3.56 -16.61 11.54
N VAL A 56 -3.06 -15.60 12.26
CA VAL A 56 -2.33 -14.47 11.68
C VAL A 56 -0.84 -14.77 11.46
N ARG A 57 -0.28 -15.71 12.24
CA ARG A 57 1.15 -16.07 12.19
C ARG A 57 1.70 -16.36 10.78
N PRO A 58 1.07 -17.18 9.90
CA PRO A 58 1.62 -17.44 8.58
C PRO A 58 1.69 -16.17 7.71
N PHE A 59 0.66 -15.33 7.76
CA PHE A 59 0.63 -14.06 7.02
C PHE A 59 1.70 -13.08 7.49
N VAL A 60 1.92 -12.99 8.81
CA VAL A 60 2.97 -12.14 9.39
C VAL A 60 4.37 -12.65 9.00
N VAL A 61 4.58 -13.97 8.99
CA VAL A 61 5.86 -14.55 8.56
C VAL A 61 6.14 -14.24 7.09
N ASP A 62 5.13 -14.33 6.23
CA ASP A 62 5.27 -13.97 4.80
C ASP A 62 5.52 -12.46 4.61
N LEU A 63 4.93 -11.61 5.46
CA LEU A 63 5.17 -10.16 5.45
C LEU A 63 6.62 -9.78 5.82
N VAL A 64 7.31 -10.62 6.58
CA VAL A 64 8.71 -10.42 6.96
C VAL A 64 9.68 -10.99 5.92
N ARG A 65 9.19 -11.79 4.95
CA ARG A 65 10.01 -12.44 3.92
C ARG A 65 9.69 -11.91 2.52
N PRO A 66 10.15 -10.69 2.19
CA PRO A 66 9.86 -10.08 0.90
C PRO A 66 10.42 -10.91 -0.26
N ASP A 67 9.67 -10.95 -1.35
CA ASP A 67 10.11 -11.49 -2.63
C ASP A 67 11.04 -10.49 -3.33
N VAL A 68 12.33 -10.52 -3.00
CA VAL A 68 13.36 -9.58 -3.50
C VAL A 68 14.27 -10.24 -4.54
N VAL A 69 14.53 -11.54 -4.40
CA VAL A 69 15.52 -12.26 -5.23
C VAL A 69 14.89 -13.55 -5.73
N SER A 70 15.09 -13.83 -7.01
CA SER A 70 14.66 -15.06 -7.68
C SER A 70 15.80 -15.69 -8.46
N ARG A 71 15.64 -16.97 -8.80
CA ARG A 71 16.50 -17.71 -9.73
C ARG A 71 15.68 -18.11 -10.97
N ASP A 72 16.37 -18.37 -12.08
CA ASP A 72 15.70 -18.79 -13.31
C ASP A 72 15.13 -20.19 -13.12
N VAL A 73 13.83 -20.33 -13.37
CA VAL A 73 13.15 -21.61 -13.22
C VAL A 73 13.19 -22.34 -14.57
N GLN A 74 13.79 -23.53 -14.57
CA GLN A 74 13.74 -24.45 -15.70
C GLN A 74 12.65 -25.48 -15.45
N ILE A 75 11.90 -25.77 -16.52
CA ILE A 75 10.76 -26.69 -16.49
C ILE A 75 11.04 -27.79 -17.50
N GLN A 76 10.99 -29.03 -17.05
CA GLN A 76 11.01 -30.20 -17.91
C GLN A 76 9.63 -30.86 -17.84
N GLU A 77 8.93 -30.89 -18.97
CA GLU A 77 7.61 -31.49 -19.10
C GLU A 77 7.62 -32.64 -20.10
N VAL A 78 6.98 -33.74 -19.73
CA VAL A 78 6.68 -34.84 -20.64
C VAL A 78 5.20 -35.13 -20.55
N GLN A 79 4.56 -35.33 -21.69
CA GLN A 79 3.15 -35.68 -21.79
C GLN A 79 2.98 -37.05 -22.41
N LEU A 80 2.00 -37.80 -21.92
CA LEU A 80 1.62 -39.10 -22.44
C LEU A 80 0.11 -39.15 -22.64
N GLY A 81 -0.34 -39.47 -23.85
CA GLY A 81 -1.76 -39.64 -24.14
C GLY A 81 -2.34 -40.83 -23.38
N MET A 82 -3.53 -40.64 -22.82
CA MET A 82 -4.30 -41.65 -22.09
C MET A 82 -5.74 -41.68 -22.61
N SER A 83 -6.31 -42.87 -22.75
CA SER A 83 -7.75 -43.07 -22.99
C SER A 83 -8.42 -43.59 -21.73
N VAL A 84 -9.47 -42.93 -21.26
CA VAL A 84 -10.25 -43.40 -20.10
C VAL A 84 -11.59 -43.94 -20.56
N ASN A 85 -11.93 -45.17 -20.12
CA ASN A 85 -13.16 -45.87 -20.49
C ASN A 85 -13.37 -45.97 -22.02
N ALA A 86 -12.29 -46.15 -22.78
CA ALA A 86 -12.33 -46.32 -24.24
C ALA A 86 -11.91 -47.72 -24.66
N ALA A 87 -12.32 -48.15 -25.85
CA ALA A 87 -11.89 -49.42 -26.43
C ALA A 87 -10.48 -49.37 -27.06
N VAL A 88 -9.95 -48.18 -27.34
CA VAL A 88 -8.73 -47.99 -28.12
C VAL A 88 -7.78 -47.00 -27.43
N ALA A 89 -6.49 -47.32 -27.45
CA ALA A 89 -5.43 -46.41 -26.99
C ALA A 89 -5.36 -45.16 -27.88
N PRO A 90 -4.84 -44.03 -27.38
CA PRO A 90 -4.65 -42.82 -28.19
C PRO A 90 -3.70 -43.10 -29.36
N GLU A 91 -3.95 -42.41 -30.48
CA GLU A 91 -3.12 -42.48 -31.68
C GLU A 91 -1.67 -42.09 -31.37
N ASP A 92 -0.71 -42.90 -31.85
CA ASP A 92 0.68 -42.84 -31.40
C ASP A 92 1.37 -41.53 -31.78
N VAL A 93 1.86 -40.82 -30.76
CA VAL A 93 3.09 -40.03 -30.88
C VAL A 93 4.21 -40.93 -30.41
N ALA A 94 5.05 -41.39 -31.33
CA ALA A 94 6.22 -42.18 -30.97
C ALA A 94 7.02 -41.43 -29.88
N PRO A 95 7.38 -42.08 -28.76
CA PRO A 95 8.15 -41.40 -27.73
C PRO A 95 9.47 -40.90 -28.33
N PRO A 96 9.93 -39.69 -27.96
CA PRO A 96 11.15 -39.13 -28.53
C PRO A 96 12.33 -40.10 -28.32
N ALA A 97 13.09 -40.36 -29.39
CA ALA A 97 14.18 -41.34 -29.39
C ALA A 97 15.30 -41.04 -28.38
N SER A 98 15.40 -39.78 -27.93
CA SER A 98 16.28 -39.34 -26.86
C SER A 98 15.57 -38.29 -26.00
N GLY A 99 15.87 -38.27 -24.70
CA GLY A 99 15.29 -37.31 -23.75
C GLY A 99 14.35 -37.95 -22.71
N PRO A 100 13.60 -37.13 -21.96
CA PRO A 100 12.74 -37.60 -20.88
C PRO A 100 11.51 -38.32 -21.45
N GLN A 101 11.16 -39.46 -20.86
CA GLN A 101 10.08 -40.34 -21.32
C GLN A 101 9.20 -40.76 -20.17
N LEU A 102 7.90 -40.89 -20.46
CA LEU A 102 6.90 -41.46 -19.55
C LEU A 102 6.36 -42.76 -20.13
N SER A 103 6.25 -43.77 -19.27
CA SER A 103 5.67 -45.07 -19.59
C SER A 103 4.68 -45.50 -18.53
N VAL A 104 3.60 -46.11 -18.99
CA VAL A 104 2.56 -46.73 -18.16
C VAL A 104 2.28 -48.14 -18.67
N PRO A 105 1.88 -49.09 -17.82
CA PRO A 105 1.56 -50.46 -18.24
C PRO A 105 0.44 -50.53 -19.28
N THR A 106 -0.57 -49.67 -19.16
CA THR A 106 -1.68 -49.56 -20.11
C THR A 106 -2.02 -48.09 -20.35
N ARG A 107 -2.24 -47.73 -21.62
CA ARG A 107 -2.72 -46.39 -22.01
C ARG A 107 -4.25 -46.30 -22.00
N VAL A 108 -4.94 -47.41 -21.75
CA VAL A 108 -6.40 -47.50 -21.57
C VAL A 108 -6.67 -47.85 -20.12
N THR A 109 -7.41 -46.99 -19.42
CA THR A 109 -7.69 -47.17 -17.98
C THR A 109 -9.13 -46.83 -17.62
N ALA A 110 -9.56 -47.25 -16.44
CA ALA A 110 -10.84 -46.88 -15.85
C ALA A 110 -10.68 -45.78 -14.79
N VAL A 111 -11.78 -45.09 -14.50
CA VAL A 111 -11.85 -44.12 -13.39
C VAL A 111 -11.60 -44.84 -12.06
N GLY A 112 -10.81 -44.22 -11.17
CA GLY A 112 -10.48 -44.79 -9.87
C GLY A 112 -9.47 -45.94 -9.90
N ALA A 113 -9.02 -46.36 -11.08
CA ALA A 113 -7.98 -47.38 -11.19
C ALA A 113 -6.64 -46.85 -10.69
N GLN A 114 -5.85 -47.73 -10.06
CA GLN A 114 -4.47 -47.44 -9.72
C GLN A 114 -3.57 -47.71 -10.93
N LEU A 115 -2.80 -46.70 -11.33
CA LEU A 115 -1.91 -46.76 -12.47
C LEU A 115 -0.48 -46.50 -12.01
N GLN A 116 0.41 -47.46 -12.26
CA GLN A 116 1.84 -47.26 -12.03
C GLN A 116 2.42 -46.42 -13.18
N VAL A 117 2.93 -45.25 -12.86
CA VAL A 117 3.59 -44.33 -13.80
C VAL A 117 5.09 -44.45 -13.59
N THR A 118 5.80 -44.71 -14.67
CA THR A 118 7.26 -44.77 -14.69
C THR A 118 7.80 -43.68 -15.59
N GLY A 119 8.85 -42.99 -15.13
CA GLY A 119 9.54 -41.98 -15.92
C GLY A 119 11.04 -42.24 -15.97
N ARG A 120 11.68 -41.86 -17.08
CA ARG A 120 13.13 -41.95 -17.30
C ARG A 120 13.64 -40.68 -17.97
N GLY A 121 14.92 -40.37 -17.79
CA GLY A 121 15.57 -39.21 -18.44
C GLY A 121 15.15 -37.85 -17.87
N PHE A 122 14.47 -37.83 -16.72
CA PHE A 122 14.17 -36.59 -16.00
C PHE A 122 15.42 -36.08 -15.28
N ARG A 123 15.39 -34.84 -14.80
CA ARG A 123 16.48 -34.30 -13.98
C ARG A 123 16.81 -35.25 -12.80
N PRO A 124 18.07 -35.65 -12.58
CA PRO A 124 18.46 -36.46 -11.43
C PRO A 124 18.22 -35.77 -10.08
N ASN A 125 17.85 -36.55 -9.06
CA ASN A 125 17.61 -36.09 -7.68
C ASN A 125 16.66 -34.86 -7.60
N GLY A 126 15.67 -34.82 -8.48
CA GLY A 126 14.67 -33.77 -8.59
C GLY A 126 13.33 -34.19 -8.04
N SER A 127 12.55 -33.22 -7.55
CA SER A 127 11.15 -33.42 -7.21
C SER A 127 10.27 -32.92 -8.35
N GLY A 128 9.25 -33.70 -8.69
CA GLY A 128 8.29 -33.37 -9.74
C GLY A 128 6.85 -33.66 -9.34
N THR A 129 5.93 -33.18 -10.16
CA THR A 129 4.49 -33.34 -9.96
C THR A 129 3.87 -33.98 -11.19
N LEU A 130 2.97 -34.93 -10.95
CA LEU A 130 2.12 -35.53 -11.99
C LEU A 130 0.80 -34.79 -12.05
N PHE A 131 0.42 -34.41 -13.26
CA PHE A 131 -0.84 -33.78 -13.59
C PHE A 131 -1.60 -34.67 -14.56
N TRP A 132 -2.90 -34.75 -14.35
CA TRP A 132 -3.85 -35.36 -15.24
C TRP A 132 -4.62 -34.25 -15.95
N VAL A 133 -4.41 -34.13 -17.25
CA VAL A 133 -4.99 -33.06 -18.08
C VAL A 133 -6.26 -33.59 -18.71
N ASN A 134 -7.38 -32.96 -18.39
CA ASN A 134 -8.68 -33.31 -18.95
C ASN A 134 -8.77 -32.92 -20.44
N PRO A 135 -9.82 -33.32 -21.18
CA PRO A 135 -9.94 -33.02 -22.62
C PRO A 135 -10.04 -31.53 -22.93
N ILE A 136 -10.43 -30.71 -21.94
CA ILE A 136 -10.58 -29.26 -22.03
C ILE A 136 -9.23 -28.55 -21.74
N GLY A 137 -8.18 -29.31 -21.39
CA GLY A 137 -6.82 -28.79 -21.16
C GLY A 137 -6.52 -28.37 -19.72
N ASN A 138 -7.43 -28.61 -18.76
CA ASN A 138 -7.20 -28.27 -17.36
C ASN A 138 -6.36 -29.35 -16.65
N PRO A 139 -5.17 -29.01 -16.11
CA PRO A 139 -4.35 -29.94 -15.35
C PRO A 139 -4.87 -30.11 -13.92
N GLN A 140 -5.11 -31.35 -13.50
CA GLN A 140 -5.40 -31.72 -12.12
C GLN A 140 -4.19 -32.46 -11.52
N GLN A 141 -3.68 -32.02 -10.38
CA GLN A 141 -2.57 -32.71 -9.73
C GLN A 141 -3.03 -34.09 -9.20
N VAL A 142 -2.32 -35.16 -9.60
CA VAL A 142 -2.64 -36.56 -9.25
C VAL A 142 -1.55 -37.26 -8.44
N GLY A 143 -0.36 -36.68 -8.33
CA GLY A 143 0.72 -37.22 -7.53
C GLY A 143 1.98 -36.36 -7.53
N THR A 144 2.92 -36.68 -6.64
CA THR A 144 4.28 -36.13 -6.65
C THR A 144 5.28 -37.27 -6.76
N PHE A 145 6.44 -37.03 -7.35
CA PHE A 145 7.49 -38.03 -7.52
C PHE A 145 8.86 -37.43 -7.24
N HIS A 146 9.80 -38.30 -6.91
CA HIS A 146 11.21 -37.98 -6.74
C HIS A 146 11.99 -38.84 -7.73
N THR A 147 12.91 -38.22 -8.46
CA THR A 147 13.78 -38.94 -9.39
C THR A 147 15.04 -39.41 -8.66
N ASP A 148 15.53 -40.58 -9.05
CA ASP A 148 16.80 -41.11 -8.58
C ASP A 148 18.02 -40.43 -9.24
N ALA A 149 19.22 -40.92 -8.94
CA ALA A 149 20.47 -40.42 -9.51
C ALA A 149 20.56 -40.58 -11.03
N THR A 150 19.73 -41.43 -11.64
CA THR A 150 19.65 -41.64 -13.09
C THR A 150 18.52 -40.85 -13.75
N GLY A 151 17.71 -40.13 -12.96
CA GLY A 151 16.56 -39.40 -13.47
C GLY A 151 15.32 -40.27 -13.68
N ALA A 152 15.27 -41.45 -13.07
CA ALA A 152 14.14 -42.36 -13.14
C ALA A 152 13.23 -42.25 -11.92
N PHE A 153 11.94 -42.53 -12.10
CA PHE A 153 10.98 -42.62 -10.99
C PHE A 153 9.90 -43.66 -11.29
N ALA A 154 9.27 -44.18 -10.24
CA ALA A 154 8.08 -45.01 -10.32
C ALA A 154 7.09 -44.60 -9.21
N VAL A 155 5.87 -44.26 -9.57
CA VAL A 155 4.82 -43.85 -8.62
C VAL A 155 3.47 -44.35 -9.06
N THR A 156 2.65 -44.80 -8.10
CA THR A 156 1.28 -45.21 -8.37
C THR A 156 0.34 -44.02 -8.15
N ILE A 157 -0.43 -43.68 -9.17
CA ILE A 157 -1.48 -42.64 -9.10
C ILE A 157 -2.86 -43.28 -9.18
N THR A 158 -3.87 -42.58 -8.67
CA THR A 158 -5.27 -42.95 -8.89
C THR A 158 -5.84 -42.10 -10.01
N VAL A 159 -6.47 -42.73 -10.99
CA VAL A 159 -7.08 -42.02 -12.12
C VAL A 159 -8.26 -41.19 -11.60
N PRO A 160 -8.24 -39.85 -11.76
CA PRO A 160 -9.27 -38.98 -11.22
C PRO A 160 -10.61 -39.20 -11.94
N GLU A 161 -11.70 -38.79 -11.30
CA GLU A 161 -13.02 -38.83 -11.94
C GLU A 161 -13.03 -37.98 -13.21
N VAL A 162 -13.42 -38.61 -14.32
CA VAL A 162 -13.45 -37.99 -15.64
C VAL A 162 -14.51 -36.90 -15.68
N PHE A 163 -14.12 -35.71 -16.16
CA PHE A 163 -15.09 -34.73 -16.62
C PHE A 163 -15.86 -35.33 -17.80
N ARG A 164 -17.13 -35.70 -17.60
CA ARG A 164 -18.02 -36.18 -18.67
C ARG A 164 -18.42 -34.98 -19.54
N GLY A 165 -17.58 -34.63 -20.52
CA GLY A 165 -17.97 -33.71 -21.60
C GLY A 165 -18.97 -34.39 -22.56
N PRO A 166 -19.67 -33.62 -23.42
CA PRO A 166 -20.74 -34.12 -24.30
C PRO A 166 -20.29 -35.08 -25.42
N GLU A 167 -18.99 -35.35 -25.56
CA GLU A 167 -18.42 -36.22 -26.60
C GLU A 167 -18.04 -37.62 -26.08
N SER A 168 -19.00 -38.35 -25.52
CA SER A 168 -18.84 -39.79 -25.31
C SER A 168 -19.07 -40.57 -26.61
N GLY A 169 -18.16 -40.41 -27.57
CA GLY A 169 -18.06 -41.25 -28.76
C GLY A 169 -17.31 -42.57 -28.46
N PRO A 170 -17.26 -43.53 -29.42
CA PRO A 170 -16.61 -44.84 -29.25
C PRO A 170 -15.10 -44.80 -28.96
N ARG A 171 -14.46 -43.62 -29.04
CA ARG A 171 -13.04 -43.40 -28.74
C ARG A 171 -12.76 -42.91 -27.30
N GLY A 172 -13.80 -42.66 -26.50
CA GLY A 172 -13.68 -42.12 -25.15
C GLY A 172 -13.06 -40.72 -25.09
N ALA A 173 -12.91 -40.20 -23.87
CA ALA A 173 -12.29 -38.90 -23.64
C ALA A 173 -10.76 -39.03 -23.73
N GLN A 174 -10.15 -38.48 -24.78
CA GLN A 174 -8.68 -38.40 -24.86
C GLN A 174 -8.15 -37.40 -23.84
N GLN A 175 -7.24 -37.88 -22.99
CA GLN A 175 -6.68 -37.14 -21.86
C GLN A 175 -5.16 -37.28 -21.89
N ARG A 176 -4.45 -36.48 -21.10
CA ARG A 176 -2.98 -36.51 -21.07
C ARG A 176 -2.47 -36.61 -19.65
N LEU A 177 -1.54 -37.52 -19.42
CA LEU A 177 -0.73 -37.55 -18.22
C LEU A 177 0.50 -36.68 -18.44
N LEU A 178 0.73 -35.70 -17.58
CA LEU A 178 1.83 -34.74 -17.67
C LEU A 178 2.72 -34.89 -16.44
N ALA A 179 4.00 -35.17 -16.64
CA ALA A 179 5.01 -35.09 -15.58
C ALA A 179 5.81 -33.81 -15.74
N ARG A 180 5.85 -33.01 -14.68
CA ARG A 180 6.57 -31.73 -14.64
C ARG A 180 7.63 -31.79 -13.55
N VAL A 181 8.88 -31.57 -13.91
CA VAL A 181 9.98 -31.32 -12.96
C VAL A 181 10.39 -29.87 -13.11
N THR A 182 10.41 -29.15 -11.99
CA THR A 182 10.71 -27.72 -11.95
C THR A 182 11.87 -27.48 -11.00
N TRP A 183 12.85 -26.69 -11.43
CA TRP A 183 14.02 -26.39 -10.59
C TRP A 183 14.59 -25.01 -10.85
N GLU A 184 15.27 -24.48 -9.84
CA GLU A 184 15.98 -23.21 -9.93
C GLU A 184 17.39 -23.42 -10.54
N THR A 185 17.76 -22.56 -11.47
CA THR A 185 19.08 -22.51 -12.14
C THR A 185 19.63 -21.09 -12.17
N GLY A 186 20.95 -20.99 -12.31
CA GLY A 186 21.62 -19.73 -12.56
C GLY A 186 21.92 -18.88 -11.31
N PRO A 187 22.51 -17.69 -11.54
CA PRO A 187 22.84 -16.74 -10.47
C PRO A 187 21.58 -16.10 -9.89
N LEU A 188 21.70 -15.55 -8.69
CA LEU A 188 20.66 -14.75 -8.05
C LEU A 188 20.37 -13.50 -8.90
N ARG A 189 19.09 -13.22 -9.18
CA ARG A 189 18.64 -12.02 -9.89
C ARG A 189 17.53 -11.31 -9.12
N PRO A 190 17.37 -9.98 -9.28
CA PRO A 190 16.20 -9.26 -8.77
C PRO A 190 14.91 -9.96 -9.19
N SER A 191 13.99 -10.17 -8.24
CA SER A 191 12.68 -10.74 -8.55
C SER A 191 11.91 -9.81 -9.50
N LYS A 192 11.02 -10.37 -10.32
CA LYS A 192 10.11 -9.57 -11.15
C LYS A 192 9.26 -8.63 -10.29
N THR A 193 8.88 -9.09 -9.10
CA THR A 193 8.18 -8.32 -8.08
C THR A 193 8.99 -7.09 -7.67
N LEU A 194 10.27 -7.23 -7.35
CA LEU A 194 11.11 -6.11 -6.93
C LEU A 194 11.23 -5.04 -8.03
N LEU A 195 11.44 -5.47 -9.27
CA LEU A 195 11.54 -4.56 -10.41
C LEU A 195 10.22 -3.78 -10.62
N LEU A 196 9.09 -4.49 -10.60
CA LEU A 196 7.77 -3.88 -10.73
C LEU A 196 7.45 -2.93 -9.57
N VAL A 197 7.76 -3.33 -8.33
CA VAL A 197 7.58 -2.49 -7.14
C VAL A 197 8.45 -1.24 -7.25
N GLY A 198 9.71 -1.37 -7.68
CA GLY A 198 10.61 -0.23 -7.89
C GLY A 198 10.06 0.77 -8.90
N GLU A 199 9.57 0.28 -10.05
CA GLU A 199 8.90 1.12 -11.06
C GLU A 199 7.68 1.85 -10.48
N LYS A 200 6.83 1.13 -9.73
CA LYS A 200 5.62 1.71 -9.15
C LYS A 200 5.89 2.66 -7.99
N ILE A 201 6.99 2.48 -7.27
CA ILE A 201 7.47 3.46 -6.28
C ILE A 201 7.89 4.76 -6.97
N ILE A 202 8.60 4.68 -8.09
CA ILE A 202 8.97 5.87 -8.87
C ILE A 202 7.71 6.61 -9.31
N GLU A 203 6.74 5.88 -9.88
CA GLU A 203 5.44 6.42 -10.26
C GLU A 203 4.72 7.12 -9.07
N THR A 204 4.78 6.52 -7.88
CA THR A 204 4.20 7.06 -6.63
C THR A 204 4.83 8.41 -6.23
N VAL A 205 6.15 8.50 -6.29
CA VAL A 205 6.89 9.73 -5.98
C VAL A 205 6.58 10.83 -7.00
N PHE A 206 6.54 10.50 -8.29
CA PHE A 206 6.20 11.47 -9.34
C PHE A 206 4.74 11.90 -9.27
N LEU A 207 3.81 11.01 -8.93
CA LEU A 207 2.40 11.35 -8.73
C LEU A 207 2.24 12.40 -7.62
N ALA A 208 2.93 12.20 -6.50
CA ALA A 208 2.96 13.18 -5.40
C ALA A 208 3.64 14.49 -5.81
N LEU A 209 4.74 14.43 -6.56
CA LEU A 209 5.44 15.61 -7.07
C LEU A 209 4.53 16.43 -7.99
N MET A 210 3.92 15.80 -9.00
CA MET A 210 3.04 16.47 -9.96
C MET A 210 1.81 17.07 -9.27
N GLY A 211 1.16 16.32 -8.36
CA GLY A 211 0.04 16.82 -7.60
C GLY A 211 0.41 18.04 -6.73
N THR A 212 1.59 18.00 -6.11
CA THR A 212 2.09 19.12 -5.29
C THR A 212 2.45 20.33 -6.15
N THR A 213 3.11 20.14 -7.29
CA THR A 213 3.48 21.22 -8.21
C THR A 213 2.25 21.95 -8.73
N ILE A 214 1.24 21.22 -9.22
CA ILE A 214 -0.03 21.82 -9.67
C ILE A 214 -0.68 22.58 -8.51
N ALA A 215 -0.63 22.00 -7.31
CA ALA A 215 -1.20 22.62 -6.14
C ALA A 215 -0.51 23.93 -5.75
N ILE A 216 0.81 24.03 -5.84
CA ILE A 216 1.56 25.26 -5.53
C ILE A 216 1.13 26.38 -6.49
N VAL A 217 1.07 26.09 -7.79
CA VAL A 217 0.71 27.07 -8.83
C VAL A 217 -0.67 27.69 -8.56
N ALA A 218 -1.64 26.89 -8.11
CA ALA A 218 -2.96 27.40 -7.76
C ALA A 218 -3.05 27.95 -6.32
N ALA A 219 -2.31 27.36 -5.36
CA ALA A 219 -2.35 27.75 -3.95
C ALA A 219 -1.73 29.13 -3.71
N ILE A 220 -0.65 29.49 -4.41
CA ILE A 220 0.00 30.80 -4.27
C ILE A 220 -1.00 31.94 -4.53
N PRO A 221 -1.65 32.07 -5.71
CA PRO A 221 -2.59 33.16 -5.95
C PRO A 221 -3.81 33.10 -5.03
N LEU A 222 -4.35 31.90 -4.76
CA LEU A 222 -5.48 31.74 -3.85
C LEU A 222 -5.14 32.10 -2.40
N SER A 223 -3.88 31.95 -1.98
CA SER A 223 -3.45 32.31 -0.63
C SER A 223 -3.51 33.81 -0.38
N PHE A 224 -3.17 34.64 -1.38
CA PHE A 224 -3.33 36.09 -1.28
C PHE A 224 -4.79 36.48 -1.13
N LEU A 225 -5.71 35.82 -1.85
CA LEU A 225 -7.16 36.03 -1.72
C LEU A 225 -7.72 35.56 -0.37
N GLY A 226 -7.09 34.53 0.21
CA GLY A 226 -7.43 33.97 1.50
C GLY A 226 -6.81 34.70 2.70
N ALA A 227 -6.06 35.78 2.49
CA ALA A 227 -5.37 36.53 3.53
C ALA A 227 -6.15 37.80 3.92
N LYS A 228 -6.62 37.87 5.16
CA LYS A 228 -7.49 38.93 5.68
C LYS A 228 -6.85 40.31 5.59
N ASN A 229 -5.55 40.44 5.89
CA ASN A 229 -4.81 41.70 5.84
C ASN A 229 -4.72 42.31 4.43
N LEU A 230 -4.81 41.49 3.38
CA LEU A 230 -4.76 41.93 1.99
C LEU A 230 -6.15 42.11 1.38
N THR A 231 -7.04 41.12 1.53
CA THR A 231 -8.28 41.05 0.75
C THR A 231 -9.50 41.64 1.45
N ALA A 232 -9.58 41.56 2.79
CA ALA A 232 -10.78 41.97 3.54
C ALA A 232 -10.83 43.49 3.83
N LYS A 233 -10.44 44.33 2.87
CA LYS A 233 -10.42 45.80 3.01
C LYS A 233 -11.74 46.46 2.61
N ASN A 234 -12.44 45.88 1.63
CA ASN A 234 -13.71 46.40 1.09
C ASN A 234 -14.79 45.30 1.15
N PRO A 235 -16.10 45.63 1.08
CA PRO A 235 -17.19 44.65 1.18
C PRO A 235 -17.06 43.50 0.16
N LEU A 236 -16.70 43.81 -1.08
CA LEU A 236 -16.44 42.81 -2.13
C LEU A 236 -15.28 41.88 -1.76
N GLY A 237 -14.19 42.45 -1.25
CA GLY A 237 -13.01 41.70 -0.83
C GLY A 237 -13.29 40.80 0.38
N THR A 238 -14.10 41.26 1.33
CA THR A 238 -14.56 40.45 2.46
C THR A 238 -15.35 39.21 1.99
N THR A 239 -16.22 39.36 0.99
CA THR A 239 -16.94 38.23 0.38
C THR A 239 -15.98 37.24 -0.28
N ILE A 240 -15.01 37.72 -1.06
CA ILE A 240 -13.98 36.87 -1.69
C ILE A 240 -13.20 36.10 -0.63
N TYR A 241 -12.75 36.78 0.42
CA TYR A 241 -12.05 36.16 1.55
C TYR A 241 -12.86 35.02 2.16
N PHE A 242 -14.14 35.25 2.50
CA PHE A 242 -14.99 34.21 3.08
C PHE A 242 -15.23 33.05 2.12
N PHE A 243 -15.43 33.32 0.83
CA PHE A 243 -15.60 32.28 -0.18
C PHE A 243 -14.34 31.41 -0.30
N THR A 244 -13.17 32.04 -0.45
CA THR A 244 -11.88 31.33 -0.52
C THR A 244 -11.61 30.52 0.74
N ARG A 245 -11.90 31.07 1.94
CA ARG A 245 -11.72 30.33 3.20
C ARG A 245 -12.65 29.15 3.32
N THR A 246 -13.90 29.31 2.88
CA THR A 246 -14.89 28.24 2.86
C THR A 246 -14.47 27.15 1.89
N PHE A 247 -14.01 27.51 0.68
CA PHE A 247 -13.47 26.56 -0.28
C PHE A 247 -12.32 25.74 0.30
N PHE A 248 -11.35 26.38 0.97
CA PHE A 248 -10.25 25.68 1.63
C PHE A 248 -10.75 24.71 2.72
N ASN A 249 -11.66 25.15 3.58
CA ASN A 249 -12.16 24.34 4.69
C ASN A 249 -13.00 23.15 4.19
N VAL A 250 -13.86 23.36 3.21
CA VAL A 250 -14.72 22.29 2.64
C VAL A 250 -13.85 21.26 1.93
N THR A 251 -12.94 21.70 1.06
CA THR A 251 -12.09 20.78 0.30
C THR A 251 -11.18 19.96 1.21
N ARG A 252 -10.65 20.55 2.29
CA ARG A 252 -9.85 19.85 3.31
C ARG A 252 -10.65 18.87 4.16
N SER A 253 -11.97 19.02 4.22
CA SER A 253 -12.83 18.10 4.97
C SER A 253 -13.11 16.81 4.18
N ILE A 254 -12.85 16.82 2.87
CA ILE A 254 -13.01 15.65 2.01
C ILE A 254 -11.66 14.91 1.95
N GLU A 255 -11.67 13.66 2.41
CA GLU A 255 -10.49 12.81 2.37
C GLU A 255 -9.97 12.61 0.92
N PRO A 256 -8.66 12.71 0.65
CA PRO A 256 -8.08 12.50 -0.68
C PRO A 256 -8.49 11.19 -1.36
N LEU A 257 -8.73 10.12 -0.59
CA LEU A 257 -9.22 8.85 -1.12
C LEU A 257 -10.59 9.00 -1.80
N ILE A 258 -11.50 9.79 -1.23
CA ILE A 258 -12.83 10.05 -1.83
C ILE A 258 -12.66 10.83 -3.14
N LEU A 259 -11.80 11.85 -3.15
CA LEU A 259 -11.48 12.60 -4.36
C LEU A 259 -10.89 11.69 -5.44
N ALA A 260 -10.00 10.76 -5.07
CA ALA A 260 -9.44 9.79 -6.00
C ALA A 260 -10.49 8.88 -6.62
N ILE A 261 -11.50 8.43 -5.86
CA ILE A 261 -12.63 7.67 -6.41
C ILE A 261 -13.40 8.52 -7.43
N VAL A 262 -13.74 9.77 -7.08
CA VAL A 262 -14.48 10.68 -7.97
C VAL A 262 -13.71 10.94 -9.26
N PHE A 263 -12.42 11.26 -9.17
CA PHE A 263 -11.58 11.48 -10.34
C PHE A 263 -11.36 10.20 -11.14
N THR A 264 -11.26 9.04 -10.50
CA THR A 264 -11.14 7.76 -11.20
C THR A 264 -12.38 7.47 -12.04
N VAL A 265 -13.58 7.76 -11.52
CA VAL A 265 -14.82 7.65 -12.30
C VAL A 265 -14.87 8.67 -13.43
N TRP A 266 -14.30 9.86 -13.22
CA TRP A 266 -14.34 10.94 -14.21
C TRP A 266 -13.33 10.78 -15.36
N VAL A 267 -12.05 10.55 -15.06
CA VAL A 267 -10.96 10.49 -16.05
C VAL A 267 -10.45 9.07 -16.34
N GLY A 268 -10.99 8.07 -15.63
CA GLY A 268 -10.58 6.67 -15.73
C GLY A 268 -9.56 6.26 -14.68
N LEU A 269 -9.32 4.94 -14.61
CA LEU A 269 -8.32 4.34 -13.73
C LEU A 269 -6.90 4.75 -14.13
N GLY A 270 -6.08 5.12 -13.15
CA GLY A 270 -4.66 5.33 -13.34
C GLY A 270 -4.07 6.53 -12.60
N PRO A 271 -2.78 6.81 -12.85
CA PRO A 271 -2.02 7.84 -12.12
C PRO A 271 -2.59 9.24 -12.26
N PHE A 272 -3.21 9.55 -13.40
CA PHE A 272 -3.77 10.86 -13.66
C PHE A 272 -4.89 11.24 -12.69
N ALA A 273 -5.78 10.29 -12.37
CA ALA A 273 -6.82 10.49 -11.35
C ALA A 273 -6.21 10.78 -9.96
N GLY A 274 -5.15 10.05 -9.60
CA GLY A 274 -4.44 10.27 -8.35
C GLY A 274 -3.75 11.64 -8.28
N VAL A 275 -3.14 12.10 -9.37
CA VAL A 275 -2.55 13.46 -9.47
C VAL A 275 -3.62 14.53 -9.24
N LEU A 276 -4.80 14.41 -9.87
CA LEU A 276 -5.90 15.38 -9.71
C LEU A 276 -6.43 15.40 -8.28
N ALA A 277 -6.61 14.23 -7.67
CA ALA A 277 -7.06 14.09 -6.29
C ALA A 277 -6.08 14.74 -5.31
N LEU A 278 -4.78 14.43 -5.44
CA LEU A 278 -3.74 15.05 -4.63
C LEU A 278 -3.62 16.54 -4.88
N ALA A 279 -3.71 17.00 -6.13
CA ALA A 279 -3.61 18.41 -6.47
C ALA A 279 -4.73 19.20 -5.81
N LEU A 280 -5.99 18.82 -6.02
CA LEU A 280 -7.15 19.55 -5.48
C LEU A 280 -7.10 19.65 -3.95
N HIS A 281 -6.83 18.53 -3.27
CA HIS A 281 -6.70 18.54 -1.82
C HIS A 281 -5.51 19.39 -1.35
N SER A 282 -4.37 19.30 -2.05
CA SER A 282 -3.16 20.05 -1.70
C SER A 282 -3.32 21.56 -1.93
N VAL A 283 -4.10 21.99 -2.94
CA VAL A 283 -4.43 23.41 -3.17
C VAL A 283 -5.09 23.99 -1.92
N ALA A 284 -6.06 23.27 -1.36
CA ALA A 284 -6.80 23.73 -0.19
C ALA A 284 -5.94 23.78 1.08
N VAL A 285 -5.08 22.78 1.27
CA VAL A 285 -4.14 22.72 2.41
C VAL A 285 -3.09 23.84 2.31
N LEU A 286 -2.34 23.89 1.20
CA LEU A 286 -1.28 24.89 1.00
C LEU A 286 -1.86 26.30 0.92
N GLY A 287 -2.98 26.50 0.23
CA GLY A 287 -3.64 27.80 0.14
C GLY A 287 -4.03 28.35 1.51
N LYS A 288 -4.51 27.48 2.42
CA LYS A 288 -4.80 27.89 3.79
C LYS A 288 -3.53 28.25 4.57
N LEU A 289 -2.51 27.38 4.55
CA LEU A 289 -1.27 27.57 5.29
C LEU A 289 -0.51 28.83 4.81
N TYR A 290 -0.42 29.01 3.50
CA TYR A 290 0.18 30.19 2.89
C TYR A 290 -0.55 31.47 3.28
N SER A 291 -1.88 31.45 3.31
CA SER A 291 -2.61 32.66 3.68
C SER A 291 -2.46 33.00 5.16
N GLU A 292 -2.39 32.01 6.06
CA GLU A 292 -2.12 32.23 7.48
C GLU A 292 -0.71 32.79 7.69
N GLN A 293 0.25 32.34 6.88
CA GLN A 293 1.59 32.91 6.89
C GLN A 293 1.62 34.35 6.37
N ILE A 294 0.82 34.67 5.35
CA ILE A 294 0.67 36.05 4.86
C ILE A 294 0.00 36.93 5.93
N GLU A 295 -0.98 36.41 6.66
CA GLU A 295 -1.67 37.14 7.75
C GLU A 295 -0.75 37.40 8.96
N SER A 296 0.27 36.58 9.16
CA SER A 296 1.21 36.65 10.29
C SER A 296 2.50 37.43 9.99
N ILE A 297 2.58 38.11 8.84
CA ILE A 297 3.70 39.01 8.52
C ILE A 297 3.81 40.11 9.58
N ASP A 298 5.02 40.32 10.11
CA ASP A 298 5.31 41.41 11.04
C ASP A 298 5.33 42.76 10.29
N PRO A 299 4.52 43.76 10.70
CA PRO A 299 4.56 45.09 10.10
C PRO A 299 5.86 45.85 10.39
N GLY A 300 6.61 45.52 11.45
CA GLY A 300 7.82 46.24 11.85
C GLY A 300 8.87 46.39 10.73
N PRO A 301 9.34 45.29 10.10
CA PRO A 301 10.25 45.36 8.95
C PRO A 301 9.68 46.14 7.75
N ILE A 302 8.36 46.11 7.55
CA ILE A 302 7.68 46.82 6.46
C ILE A 302 7.75 48.34 6.70
N GLU A 303 7.41 48.78 7.91
CA GLU A 303 7.46 50.19 8.31
C GLU A 303 8.89 50.73 8.29
N ALA A 304 9.86 49.95 8.79
CA ALA A 304 11.26 50.32 8.81
C ALA A 304 11.84 50.57 7.41
N ILE A 305 11.57 49.67 6.45
CA ILE A 305 12.04 49.82 5.07
C ILE A 305 11.28 50.94 4.35
N ALA A 306 9.97 51.08 4.58
CA ALA A 306 9.19 52.18 4.00
C ALA A 306 9.69 53.55 4.49
N ALA A 307 10.10 53.67 5.75
CA ALA A 307 10.63 54.90 6.33
C ALA A 307 11.95 55.37 5.70
N THR A 308 12.71 54.50 5.02
CA THR A 308 13.93 54.90 4.29
C THR A 308 13.64 55.54 2.93
N GLY A 309 12.36 55.73 2.56
CA GLY A 309 11.94 56.20 1.24
C GLY A 309 11.94 55.10 0.17
N ALA A 310 11.96 53.82 0.57
CA ALA A 310 11.94 52.70 -0.36
C ALA A 310 10.61 52.64 -1.15
N SER A 311 10.67 52.27 -2.42
CA SER A 311 9.49 52.07 -3.25
C SER A 311 8.67 50.85 -2.78
N PRO A 312 7.36 50.76 -3.10
CA PRO A 312 6.53 49.62 -2.70
C PRO A 312 7.10 48.26 -3.13
N LEU A 313 7.76 48.20 -4.30
CA LEU A 313 8.41 46.98 -4.78
C LEU A 313 9.63 46.61 -3.93
N GLN A 314 10.41 47.59 -3.47
CA GLN A 314 11.52 47.38 -2.56
C GLN A 314 11.03 46.89 -1.20
N VAL A 315 9.94 47.48 -0.67
CA VAL A 315 9.30 47.02 0.57
C VAL A 315 8.86 45.56 0.44
N VAL A 316 8.18 45.18 -0.64
CA VAL A 316 7.77 43.77 -0.85
C VAL A 316 9.00 42.85 -0.92
N ARG A 317 10.02 43.22 -1.70
CA ARG A 317 11.21 42.38 -1.90
C ARG A 317 12.05 42.21 -0.64
N TYR A 318 12.20 43.25 0.18
CA TYR A 318 13.13 43.25 1.31
C TYR A 318 12.45 43.10 2.67
N ALA A 319 11.16 43.42 2.81
CA ALA A 319 10.42 43.24 4.06
C ALA A 319 9.52 42.00 4.04
N VAL A 320 8.78 41.78 2.93
CA VAL A 320 7.73 40.75 2.87
C VAL A 320 8.27 39.39 2.40
N VAL A 321 8.96 39.36 1.27
CA VAL A 321 9.48 38.13 0.65
C VAL A 321 10.33 37.30 1.63
N PRO A 322 11.26 37.89 2.42
CA PRO A 322 12.05 37.13 3.39
C PRO A 322 11.23 36.47 4.50
N GLN A 323 10.06 37.02 4.84
CA GLN A 323 9.18 36.48 5.88
C GLN A 323 8.29 35.33 5.36
N ILE A 324 7.90 35.36 4.08
CA ILE A 324 6.95 34.38 3.52
C ILE A 324 7.63 33.20 2.82
N VAL A 325 8.77 33.39 2.17
CA VAL A 325 9.38 32.36 1.32
C VAL A 325 9.88 31.16 2.12
N PRO A 326 10.63 31.31 3.23
CA PRO A 326 11.12 30.15 3.98
C PRO A 326 9.98 29.26 4.52
N PRO A 327 8.91 29.81 5.15
CA PRO A 327 7.76 29.00 5.54
C PRO A 327 7.01 28.37 4.36
N PHE A 328 6.86 29.07 3.23
CA PHE A 328 6.21 28.51 2.04
C PHE A 328 6.95 27.28 1.52
N ILE A 329 8.29 27.34 1.46
CA ILE A 329 9.12 26.21 1.07
C ILE A 329 8.96 25.06 2.08
N ALA A 330 8.98 25.36 3.38
CA ALA A 330 8.80 24.35 4.43
C ALA A 330 7.45 23.63 4.32
N PHE A 331 6.35 24.36 4.13
CA PHE A 331 5.03 23.79 3.93
C PHE A 331 4.94 22.99 2.62
N THR A 332 5.59 23.45 1.55
CA THR A 332 5.66 22.73 0.28
C THR A 332 6.33 21.37 0.44
N ILE A 333 7.52 21.34 1.05
CA ILE A 333 8.30 20.11 1.24
C ILE A 333 7.52 19.13 2.11
N TYR A 334 6.98 19.62 3.23
CA TYR A 334 6.14 18.80 4.11
C TYR A 334 4.90 18.24 3.38
N ARG A 335 4.29 19.06 2.51
CA ARG A 335 3.14 18.62 1.72
C ARG A 335 3.51 17.56 0.70
N TRP A 336 4.67 17.69 0.06
CA TRP A 336 5.17 16.70 -0.88
C TRP A 336 5.42 15.35 -0.21
N ASP A 337 6.10 15.32 0.95
CA ASP A 337 6.28 14.09 1.75
C ASP A 337 4.93 13.45 2.11
N THR A 338 4.02 14.26 2.65
CA THR A 338 2.67 13.79 3.00
C THR A 338 1.94 13.23 1.78
N ASN A 339 2.06 13.87 0.62
CA ASN A 339 1.43 13.41 -0.62
C ASN A 339 2.01 12.07 -1.11
N VAL A 340 3.32 11.81 -0.93
CA VAL A 340 3.91 10.49 -1.23
C VAL A 340 3.27 9.42 -0.35
N ARG A 341 3.10 9.69 0.95
CA ARG A 341 2.41 8.77 1.85
C ARG A 341 0.95 8.54 1.43
N MET A 342 0.21 9.61 1.17
CA MET A 342 -1.20 9.55 0.76
C MET A 342 -1.41 8.83 -0.57
N SER A 343 -0.46 8.94 -1.50
CA SER A 343 -0.57 8.28 -2.81
C SER A 343 -0.64 6.75 -2.72
N THR A 344 -0.06 6.14 -1.67
CA THR A 344 -0.17 4.69 -1.42
C THR A 344 -1.62 4.27 -1.13
N VAL A 345 -2.36 5.08 -0.38
CA VAL A 345 -3.78 4.84 -0.06
C VAL A 345 -4.66 5.13 -1.27
N ILE A 346 -4.36 6.20 -2.01
CA ILE A 346 -5.04 6.54 -3.26
C ILE A 346 -4.88 5.44 -4.32
N GLY A 347 -3.74 4.75 -4.35
CA GLY A 347 -3.52 3.62 -5.26
C GLY A 347 -4.53 2.48 -5.06
N PHE A 348 -5.08 2.30 -3.85
CA PHE A 348 -6.05 1.23 -3.55
C PHE A 348 -7.37 1.45 -4.26
N VAL A 349 -7.71 2.71 -4.55
CA VAL A 349 -8.95 3.10 -5.23
C VAL A 349 -8.75 3.39 -6.71
N GLY A 350 -7.61 2.99 -7.27
CA GLY A 350 -7.33 3.13 -8.71
C GLY A 350 -6.54 4.37 -9.10
N GLY A 351 -6.01 5.13 -8.15
CA GLY A 351 -5.17 6.30 -8.42
C GLY A 351 -3.72 6.00 -8.82
N GLY A 352 -3.40 4.73 -9.14
CA GLY A 352 -2.07 4.30 -9.63
C GLY A 352 -1.01 4.09 -8.55
N GLY A 353 0.25 3.99 -8.97
CA GLY A 353 1.40 3.83 -8.09
C GLY A 353 1.50 2.46 -7.40
N VAL A 354 2.33 2.41 -6.35
CA VAL A 354 2.63 1.20 -5.59
C VAL A 354 1.42 0.69 -4.79
N GLY A 355 0.52 1.59 -4.41
CA GLY A 355 -0.71 1.23 -3.71
C GLY A 355 -1.60 0.29 -4.52
N PHE A 356 -1.67 0.50 -5.84
CA PHE A 356 -2.47 -0.33 -6.73
C PHE A 356 -1.97 -1.78 -6.78
N ILE A 357 -0.66 -1.99 -6.96
CA ILE A 357 -0.08 -3.34 -6.97
C ILE A 357 -0.12 -4.00 -5.59
N LEU A 358 0.02 -3.22 -4.51
CA LEU A 358 -0.11 -3.72 -3.15
C LEU A 358 -1.51 -4.29 -2.91
N GLN A 359 -2.55 -3.53 -3.28
CA GLN A 359 -3.94 -4.00 -3.19
C GLN A 359 -4.16 -5.26 -4.04
N GLN A 360 -3.57 -5.32 -5.23
CA GLN A 360 -3.64 -6.50 -6.09
C GLN A 360 -3.00 -7.73 -5.43
N TYR A 361 -1.80 -7.60 -4.85
CA TYR A 361 -1.13 -8.71 -4.16
C TYR A 361 -1.93 -9.20 -2.94
N ILE A 362 -2.51 -8.28 -2.18
CA ILE A 362 -3.38 -8.63 -1.04
C ILE A 362 -4.61 -9.40 -1.53
N ASN A 363 -5.28 -8.93 -2.58
CA ASN A 363 -6.46 -9.58 -3.16
C ASN A 363 -6.14 -10.99 -3.72
N LEU A 364 -4.92 -11.18 -4.23
CA LEU A 364 -4.45 -12.47 -4.75
C LEU A 364 -3.83 -13.37 -3.67
N LEU A 365 -3.87 -12.98 -2.39
CA LEU A 365 -3.24 -13.69 -1.27
C LEU A 365 -1.73 -13.91 -1.46
N GLN A 366 -1.09 -13.02 -2.21
CA GLN A 366 0.34 -13.01 -2.55
C GLN A 366 1.15 -12.20 -1.52
N TYR A 367 1.16 -12.68 -0.27
CA TYR A 367 1.70 -11.91 0.86
C TYR A 367 3.20 -11.64 0.79
N ARG A 368 3.99 -12.52 0.17
CA ARG A 368 5.44 -12.29 -0.04
C ARG A 368 5.70 -11.16 -1.02
N GLN A 369 4.85 -11.00 -2.03
CA GLN A 369 4.93 -9.90 -2.99
C GLN A 369 4.40 -8.59 -2.38
N ALA A 370 3.31 -8.66 -1.62
CA ALA A 370 2.80 -7.55 -0.83
C ALA A 370 3.86 -7.05 0.16
N ALA A 371 4.61 -7.95 0.80
CA ALA A 371 5.73 -7.62 1.68
C ALA A 371 6.79 -6.78 0.97
N THR A 372 7.19 -7.14 -0.25
CA THR A 372 8.14 -6.35 -1.05
C THR A 372 7.65 -4.93 -1.25
N ALA A 373 6.36 -4.75 -1.59
CA ALA A 373 5.76 -3.42 -1.75
C ALA A 373 5.73 -2.63 -0.42
N VAL A 374 5.33 -3.27 0.68
CA VAL A 374 5.28 -2.65 2.03
C VAL A 374 6.67 -2.17 2.46
N TRP A 375 7.69 -3.04 2.37
CA TRP A 375 9.07 -2.68 2.72
C TRP A 375 9.61 -1.58 1.81
N ALA A 376 9.31 -1.62 0.52
CA ALA A 376 9.73 -0.56 -0.41
C ALA A 376 9.08 0.79 -0.05
N ILE A 377 7.77 0.81 0.26
CA ILE A 377 7.07 2.01 0.74
C ILE A 377 7.74 2.55 2.00
N THR A 378 7.98 1.69 3.00
CA THR A 378 8.63 2.09 4.27
C THR A 378 10.00 2.72 4.02
N LEU A 379 10.85 2.08 3.20
CA LEU A 379 12.18 2.59 2.89
C LEU A 379 12.14 3.94 2.18
N VAL A 380 11.26 4.09 1.18
CA VAL A 380 11.15 5.33 0.40
C VAL A 380 10.60 6.47 1.25
N VAL A 381 9.55 6.21 2.03
CA VAL A 381 8.97 7.22 2.91
C VAL A 381 9.95 7.62 4.01
N ALA A 382 10.69 6.68 4.61
CA ALA A 382 11.72 7.01 5.59
C ALA A 382 12.87 7.83 4.97
N ALA A 383 13.29 7.49 3.75
CA ALA A 383 14.30 8.24 3.03
C ALA A 383 13.82 9.67 2.69
N LEU A 384 12.57 9.83 2.26
CA LEU A 384 11.98 11.12 1.94
C LEU A 384 11.78 12.01 3.17
N ASP A 385 11.35 11.43 4.29
CA ASP A 385 11.22 12.17 5.56
C ASP A 385 12.58 12.68 6.04
N TYR A 386 13.61 11.82 5.98
CA TYR A 386 14.99 12.22 6.29
C TYR A 386 15.50 13.33 5.37
N LEU A 387 15.33 13.18 4.05
CA LEU A 387 15.73 14.19 3.07
C LEU A 387 14.97 15.51 3.30
N SER A 388 13.67 15.44 3.59
CA SER A 388 12.82 16.60 3.86
C SER A 388 13.26 17.34 5.12
N ALA A 389 13.66 16.62 6.17
CA ALA A 389 14.20 17.21 7.39
C ALA A 389 15.52 17.97 7.12
N VAL A 390 16.46 17.34 6.41
CA VAL A 390 17.77 17.94 6.09
C VAL A 390 17.61 19.20 5.22
N VAL A 391 16.73 19.17 4.22
CA VAL A 391 16.50 20.34 3.36
C VAL A 391 15.85 21.47 4.16
N ARG A 392 14.89 21.15 5.04
CA ARG A 392 14.23 22.16 5.86
C ARG A 392 15.18 22.85 6.83
N GLU A 393 16.08 22.10 7.49
CA GLU A 393 17.09 22.66 8.40
C GLU A 393 18.08 23.62 7.70
N ARG A 394 18.30 23.44 6.40
CA ARG A 394 19.21 24.30 5.64
C ARG A 394 18.55 25.55 5.07
N VAL A 395 17.24 25.51 4.84
CA VAL A 395 16.47 26.58 4.16
C VAL A 395 15.73 27.49 5.15
N VAL A 396 15.30 26.93 6.28
CA VAL A 396 14.63 27.64 7.39
C VAL A 396 15.62 27.77 8.53
#